data_AF-A0A2V5ZNQ0-F1
#
_entry.id   AF-A0A2V5ZNQ0-F1
#
_cell.length_a   1.000
_cell.length_b   1.000
_cell.length_c   1.000
_cell.angle_alpha   90.00
_cell.angle_beta   90.00
_cell.angle_gamma   90.00
#
_symmetry.space_group_name_H-M   'P 1'
#
loop_
_entity.id
_entity.type
_entity.pdbx_description
1 polymer ?
#
loop_
_entity_poly.entity_id
_entity_poly.type
_entity_poly.pdbx_seq_one_letter_code
_entity_poly.pdbx_strand_id
1 'polypeptide(L)'
;MTNRQLAGLAPQAGDEIYESLAARALTEIGHANDVPDDFRGHMMRFTPPDAFQPRPLYEVFDPKLWHANYADGAFFKDKVVMVGPSAQVWHDVVDTPISPNTPGPTLHFQAMTAALGHEFLRPTPRKIEMVLVCAAGLVAWLLVAFVRKPLVCLGGLVAITAGYLFTARLLYDSTGLLLLTVPVLTALV
;
A
#
# COMPACT_ATOMS: atom_id res chain seq x y z
N MET A 1 -16.81 6.06 -8.49
CA MET A 1 -16.84 5.51 -9.87
C MET A 1 -18.28 5.45 -10.32
N THR A 2 -18.61 5.79 -11.57
CA THR A 2 -20.00 5.73 -12.08
C THR A 2 -20.31 4.38 -12.73
N ASN A 3 -21.59 4.01 -12.87
CA ASN A 3 -22.00 2.80 -13.61
C ASN A 3 -21.49 2.80 -15.05
N ARG A 4 -21.43 3.97 -15.69
CA ARG A 4 -20.88 4.12 -17.04
C ARG A 4 -19.39 3.83 -17.08
N GLN A 5 -18.64 4.33 -16.09
CA GLN A 5 -17.21 4.07 -15.99
C GLN A 5 -16.92 2.59 -15.69
N LEU A 6 -17.76 1.92 -14.88
CA LEU A 6 -17.68 0.47 -14.66
C LEU A 6 -17.87 -0.32 -15.96
N ALA A 7 -18.69 0.20 -16.88
CA ALA A 7 -18.87 -0.35 -18.23
C ALA A 7 -17.82 0.12 -19.25
N GLY A 8 -16.79 0.86 -18.83
CA GLY A 8 -15.74 1.39 -19.71
C GLY A 8 -16.17 2.58 -20.59
N LEU A 9 -17.28 3.24 -20.25
CA LEU A 9 -17.82 4.40 -20.98
C LEU A 9 -17.39 5.72 -20.31
N ALA A 10 -17.38 6.81 -21.10
CA ALA A 10 -17.13 8.15 -20.58
C ALA A 10 -18.23 8.56 -19.56
N PRO A 11 -17.85 9.23 -18.46
CA PRO A 11 -18.80 9.74 -17.48
C PRO A 11 -19.66 10.85 -18.09
N GLN A 12 -20.91 10.93 -17.64
CA GLN A 12 -21.87 11.94 -18.10
C GLN A 12 -22.30 12.83 -16.93
N ALA A 13 -22.62 14.10 -17.22
CA ALA A 13 -23.12 15.02 -16.21
C ALA A 13 -24.45 14.48 -15.64
N GLY A 14 -24.49 14.30 -14.31
CA GLY A 14 -25.63 13.69 -13.60
C GLY A 14 -25.48 12.21 -13.26
N ASP A 15 -24.36 11.57 -13.64
CA ASP A 15 -24.07 10.20 -13.19
C ASP A 15 -23.88 10.14 -11.66
N GLU A 16 -24.44 9.10 -11.04
CA GLU A 16 -24.22 8.80 -9.63
C GLU A 16 -22.78 8.33 -9.40
N ILE A 17 -22.10 8.95 -8.43
CA ILE A 17 -20.73 8.59 -8.04
C ILE A 17 -20.82 7.60 -6.88
N TYR A 18 -20.40 6.36 -7.13
CA TYR A 18 -20.24 5.38 -6.06
C TYR A 18 -18.87 5.55 -5.41
N GLU A 19 -18.87 5.97 -4.15
CA GLU A 19 -17.68 6.03 -3.30
C GLU A 19 -17.37 4.65 -2.70
N SER A 20 -16.09 4.39 -2.41
CA SER A 20 -15.73 3.23 -1.60
C SER A 20 -16.18 3.45 -0.15
N LEU A 21 -16.38 2.37 0.61
CA LEU A 21 -16.71 2.46 2.04
C LEU A 21 -15.70 3.34 2.81
N ALA A 22 -14.41 3.19 2.51
CA ALA A 22 -13.34 3.96 3.14
C ALA A 22 -13.42 5.46 2.79
N ALA A 23 -13.65 5.79 1.52
CA ALA A 23 -13.83 7.18 1.08
C ALA A 23 -15.05 7.81 1.75
N ARG A 24 -16.19 7.10 1.74
CA ARG A 24 -17.41 7.60 2.38
C ARG A 24 -17.22 7.79 3.88
N ALA A 25 -16.59 6.82 4.56
CA ALA A 25 -16.30 6.91 5.98
C ALA A 25 -15.44 8.14 6.32
N LEU A 26 -14.40 8.41 5.53
CA LEU A 26 -13.56 9.61 5.69
C LEU A 26 -14.36 10.90 5.51
N THR A 27 -15.23 10.95 4.49
CA THR A 27 -16.12 12.10 4.27
C THR A 27 -17.04 12.36 5.46
N GLU A 28 -17.66 11.32 6.02
CA GLU A 28 -18.55 11.43 7.18
C GLU A 28 -17.83 11.93 8.44
N ILE A 29 -16.55 11.59 8.63
CA ILE A 29 -15.74 12.07 9.76
C ILE A 29 -15.02 13.40 9.48
N GLY A 30 -15.35 14.08 8.39
CA GLY A 30 -14.83 15.43 8.07
C GLY A 30 -13.48 15.45 7.34
N HIS A 31 -13.02 14.30 6.84
CA HIS A 31 -11.74 14.12 6.15
C HIS A 31 -11.91 13.93 4.63
N ALA A 32 -12.95 14.53 4.04
CA ALA A 32 -13.23 14.44 2.61
C ALA A 32 -12.07 14.93 1.73
N ASN A 33 -11.35 15.96 2.18
CA ASN A 33 -10.20 16.54 1.44
C ASN A 33 -8.98 15.61 1.40
N ASP A 34 -8.93 14.60 2.25
CA ASP A 34 -7.81 13.65 2.31
C ASP A 34 -8.00 12.49 1.32
N VAL A 35 -9.22 12.32 0.81
CA VAL A 35 -9.56 11.33 -0.21
C VAL A 35 -9.11 11.84 -1.58
N PRO A 36 -8.38 11.04 -2.38
CA PRO A 36 -8.07 11.42 -3.76
C PRO A 36 -9.33 11.69 -4.59
N ASP A 37 -9.42 12.90 -5.15
CA ASP A 37 -10.53 13.33 -6.01
C ASP A 37 -10.34 12.87 -7.47
N ASP A 38 -9.93 11.62 -7.66
CA ASP A 38 -9.83 11.01 -8.97
C ASP A 38 -10.26 9.53 -8.94
N PHE A 39 -10.53 8.98 -10.13
CA PHE A 39 -10.91 7.56 -10.28
C PHE A 39 -9.72 6.66 -10.63
N ARG A 40 -8.50 7.12 -10.43
CA ARG A 40 -7.30 6.34 -10.72
C ARG A 40 -7.00 5.41 -9.55
N GLY A 41 -6.43 4.25 -9.85
CA GLY A 41 -5.87 3.41 -8.81
C GLY A 41 -4.69 4.10 -8.15
N HIS A 42 -4.77 4.33 -6.84
CA HIS A 42 -3.65 4.79 -6.03
C HIS A 42 -3.06 3.62 -5.27
N MET A 43 -1.75 3.44 -5.37
CA MET A 43 -1.05 2.48 -4.52
C MET A 43 -0.96 3.08 -3.12
N MET A 44 -1.32 2.32 -2.10
CA MET A 44 -1.25 2.78 -0.71
C MET A 44 -0.09 2.12 0.02
N ARG A 45 0.56 2.87 0.91
CA ARG A 45 1.48 2.28 1.90
C ARG A 45 0.65 1.53 2.94
N PHE A 46 1.03 0.29 3.20
CA PHE A 46 0.41 -0.49 4.26
C PHE A 46 1.13 -0.24 5.58
N THR A 47 0.35 -0.17 6.66
CA THR A 47 0.84 -0.16 8.04
C THR A 47 1.32 -1.56 8.46
N PRO A 48 2.05 -1.66 9.59
CA PRO A 48 2.38 -2.95 10.19
C PRO A 48 1.16 -3.85 10.44
N PRO A 49 1.33 -5.19 10.45
CA PRO A 49 0.22 -6.14 10.61
C PRO A 49 -0.60 -5.98 11.90
N ASP A 50 0.02 -5.46 12.96
CA ASP A 50 -0.55 -5.30 14.30
C ASP A 50 -1.12 -3.89 14.55
N ALA A 51 -1.11 -3.02 13.54
CA ALA A 51 -1.62 -1.64 13.65
C ALA A 51 -3.12 -1.59 14.00
N PHE A 52 -3.89 -2.57 13.54
CA PHE A 52 -5.33 -2.67 13.81
C PHE A 52 -5.62 -3.97 14.54
N GLN A 53 -5.91 -3.88 15.84
CA GLN A 53 -6.22 -5.07 16.63
C GLN A 53 -7.70 -5.41 16.56
N PRO A 54 -8.09 -6.58 16.01
CA PRO A 54 -9.47 -7.00 15.95
C PRO A 54 -9.99 -7.32 17.36
N ARG A 55 -11.26 -6.97 17.60
CA ARG A 55 -11.97 -7.29 18.84
C ARG A 55 -13.14 -8.24 18.53
N PRO A 56 -13.30 -9.36 19.25
CA PRO A 56 -14.43 -10.24 19.01
C PRO A 56 -15.74 -9.54 19.36
N LEU A 57 -16.64 -9.46 18.37
CA LEU A 57 -17.91 -8.74 18.54
C LEU A 57 -18.77 -9.28 19.69
N TYR A 58 -18.65 -10.58 20.00
CA TYR A 58 -19.44 -11.20 21.06
C TYR A 58 -19.14 -10.63 22.45
N GLU A 59 -17.95 -10.08 22.68
CA GLU A 59 -17.55 -9.52 23.98
C GLU A 59 -18.36 -8.26 24.33
N VAL A 60 -18.93 -7.60 23.33
CA VAL A 60 -19.83 -6.44 23.52
C VAL A 60 -21.20 -6.86 24.05
N PHE A 61 -21.60 -8.11 23.81
CA PHE A 61 -22.90 -8.63 24.22
C PHE A 61 -22.88 -9.35 25.58
N ASP A 62 -21.69 -9.72 26.08
CA ASP A 62 -21.54 -10.26 27.43
C ASP A 62 -21.30 -9.12 28.44
N PRO A 63 -22.19 -8.88 29.43
CA PRO A 63 -22.05 -7.77 30.35
C PRO A 63 -20.76 -7.77 31.17
N LYS A 64 -20.21 -8.95 31.50
CA LYS A 64 -18.96 -9.04 32.26
C LYS A 64 -17.78 -8.64 31.40
N LEU A 65 -17.73 -9.13 30.15
CA LEU A 65 -16.66 -8.79 29.20
C LEU A 65 -16.78 -7.34 28.72
N TRP A 66 -17.99 -6.84 28.51
CA TRP A 66 -18.25 -5.45 28.15
C TRP A 66 -17.68 -4.48 29.18
N HIS A 67 -17.97 -4.72 30.46
CA HIS A 67 -17.44 -3.93 31.56
C HIS A 67 -15.91 -4.09 31.68
N ALA A 68 -15.42 -5.34 31.72
CA ALA A 68 -14.01 -5.64 31.99
C ALA A 68 -13.05 -5.19 30.86
N ASN A 69 -13.43 -5.40 29.59
CA ASN A 69 -12.55 -5.14 28.45
C ASN A 69 -12.76 -3.75 27.83
N TYR A 70 -13.96 -3.17 27.95
CA TYR A 70 -14.34 -1.95 27.22
C TYR A 70 -14.84 -0.80 28.10
N ALA A 71 -14.85 -0.98 29.43
CA ALA A 71 -15.28 0.04 30.40
C ALA A 71 -16.64 0.64 30.02
N ASP A 72 -17.61 -0.26 29.78
CA ASP A 72 -18.98 0.07 29.41
C ASP A 72 -19.10 0.94 28.14
N GLY A 73 -18.16 0.78 27.21
CA GLY A 73 -18.13 1.47 25.92
C GLY A 73 -17.22 2.70 25.88
N ALA A 74 -16.68 3.13 27.03
CA ALA A 74 -15.71 4.22 27.08
C ALA A 74 -14.47 3.94 26.20
N PHE A 75 -14.10 2.66 26.03
CA PHE A 75 -13.01 2.26 25.14
C PHE A 75 -13.22 2.68 23.67
N PHE A 76 -14.46 2.69 23.17
CA PHE A 76 -14.78 2.98 21.77
C PHE A 76 -15.07 4.46 21.51
N LYS A 77 -15.20 5.26 22.56
CA LYS A 77 -15.50 6.68 22.46
C LYS A 77 -14.46 7.38 21.60
N ASP A 78 -14.92 8.23 20.68
CA ASP A 78 -14.10 9.05 19.79
C ASP A 78 -13.19 8.24 18.82
N LYS A 79 -13.49 6.95 18.62
CA LYS A 79 -12.78 6.07 17.68
C LYS A 79 -13.66 5.66 16.51
N VAL A 80 -13.04 5.46 15.35
CA VAL A 80 -13.69 4.78 14.21
C VAL A 80 -13.61 3.28 14.45
N VAL A 81 -14.77 2.63 14.52
CA VAL A 81 -14.89 1.18 14.69
C VAL A 81 -15.49 0.59 13.42
N MET A 82 -14.78 -0.34 12.80
CA MET A 82 -15.29 -1.08 11.65
C MET A 82 -15.70 -2.48 12.10
N VAL A 83 -16.96 -2.83 11.82
CA VAL A 83 -17.53 -4.12 12.16
C VAL A 83 -17.70 -4.92 10.87
N GLY A 84 -17.09 -6.10 10.82
CA GLY A 84 -17.18 -6.98 9.67
C GLY A 84 -16.85 -8.42 10.05
N PRO A 85 -17.14 -9.38 9.15
CA PRO A 85 -16.83 -10.77 9.38
C PRO A 85 -15.31 -10.99 9.43
N SER A 86 -14.85 -11.77 10.42
CA SER A 86 -13.43 -12.13 10.55
C SER A 86 -13.14 -13.58 10.11
N ALA A 87 -14.17 -14.36 9.78
CA ALA A 87 -14.01 -15.76 9.42
C ALA A 87 -13.81 -15.90 7.90
N GLN A 88 -12.78 -16.66 7.50
CA GLN A 88 -12.42 -16.91 6.09
C GLN A 88 -13.56 -17.52 5.27
N VAL A 89 -14.49 -18.25 5.89
CA VAL A 89 -15.68 -18.84 5.23
C VAL A 89 -16.57 -17.77 4.57
N TRP A 90 -16.52 -16.53 5.06
CA TRP A 90 -17.26 -15.41 4.49
C TRP A 90 -16.57 -14.79 3.27
N HIS A 91 -15.38 -15.29 2.91
CA HIS A 91 -14.55 -14.84 1.78
C HIS A 91 -14.25 -13.33 1.77
N ASP A 92 -14.36 -12.66 2.92
CA ASP A 92 -13.98 -11.25 3.11
C ASP A 92 -12.51 -11.13 3.55
N VAL A 93 -11.65 -11.83 2.80
CA VAL A 93 -10.19 -11.80 2.96
C VAL A 93 -9.55 -11.56 1.61
N VAL A 94 -8.53 -10.71 1.60
CA VAL A 94 -7.83 -10.28 0.38
C VAL A 94 -6.34 -10.53 0.55
N ASP A 95 -5.70 -11.01 -0.51
CA ASP A 95 -4.25 -11.14 -0.58
C ASP A 95 -3.63 -9.74 -0.70
N THR A 96 -2.79 -9.39 0.29
CA THR A 96 -2.06 -8.12 0.30
C THR A 96 -0.57 -8.38 0.50
N PRO A 97 0.31 -7.43 0.12
CA PRO A 97 1.75 -7.58 0.36
C PRO A 97 2.15 -7.81 1.83
N ILE A 98 1.28 -7.47 2.78
CA ILE A 98 1.53 -7.66 4.22
C ILE A 98 1.05 -9.04 4.70
N SER A 99 -0.08 -9.53 4.19
CA SER A 99 -0.64 -10.82 4.57
C SER A 99 -1.56 -11.36 3.48
N PRO A 100 -1.45 -12.67 3.13
CA PRO A 100 -2.33 -13.30 2.15
C PRO A 100 -3.78 -13.43 2.63
N ASN A 101 -4.04 -13.22 3.91
CA ASN A 101 -5.37 -13.35 4.53
C ASN A 101 -5.77 -12.04 5.23
N THR A 102 -5.62 -10.90 4.57
CA THR A 102 -5.96 -9.59 5.17
C THR A 102 -7.48 -9.45 5.25
N PRO A 103 -8.07 -9.25 6.44
CA PRO A 103 -9.53 -9.08 6.57
C PRO A 103 -10.02 -7.80 5.87
N GLY A 104 -11.23 -7.85 5.32
CA GLY A 104 -11.88 -6.69 4.68
C GLY A 104 -11.89 -5.42 5.54
N PRO A 105 -12.28 -5.48 6.83
CA PRO A 105 -12.23 -4.31 7.72
C PRO A 105 -10.83 -3.72 7.87
N THR A 106 -9.82 -4.59 7.97
CA THR A 106 -8.42 -4.15 8.04
C THR A 106 -8.01 -3.47 6.75
N LEU A 107 -8.40 -3.99 5.58
CA LEU A 107 -8.09 -3.39 4.28
C LEU A 107 -8.68 -1.98 4.15
N HIS A 108 -9.91 -1.77 4.61
CA HIS A 108 -10.51 -0.43 4.62
C HIS A 108 -9.78 0.52 5.57
N PHE A 109 -9.35 0.06 6.75
CA PHE A 109 -8.52 0.87 7.63
C PHE A 109 -7.16 1.21 7.01
N GLN A 110 -6.52 0.29 6.28
CA GLN A 110 -5.30 0.58 5.52
C GLN A 110 -5.52 1.73 4.52
N ALA A 111 -6.63 1.67 3.77
CA ALA A 111 -6.98 2.72 2.81
C ALA A 111 -7.28 4.07 3.49
N MET A 112 -8.01 4.04 4.61
CA MET A 112 -8.32 5.25 5.39
C MET A 112 -7.05 5.88 5.95
N THR A 113 -6.17 5.10 6.55
CA THR A 113 -4.92 5.59 7.12
C THR A 113 -3.98 6.13 6.05
N ALA A 114 -3.88 5.48 4.89
CA ALA A 114 -3.08 5.99 3.78
C ALA A 114 -3.61 7.32 3.23
N ALA A 115 -4.93 7.49 3.15
CA ALA A 115 -5.54 8.76 2.77
C ALA A 115 -5.28 9.86 3.80
N LEU A 116 -5.55 9.59 5.08
CA LEU A 116 -5.30 10.53 6.19
C LEU A 116 -3.83 10.94 6.32
N GLY A 117 -2.90 10.02 6.07
CA GLY A 117 -1.46 10.29 6.10
C GLY A 117 -0.90 10.82 4.78
N HIS A 118 -1.71 10.92 3.72
CA HIS A 118 -1.28 11.15 2.35
C HIS A 118 -0.13 10.22 1.89
N GLU A 119 -0.11 8.99 2.40
CA GLU A 119 0.95 8.00 2.16
C GLU A 119 0.68 7.14 0.92
N PHE A 120 0.35 7.80 -0.19
CA PHE A 120 0.17 7.13 -1.47
C PHE A 120 1.51 6.93 -2.18
N LEU A 121 1.75 5.70 -2.61
CA LEU A 121 2.95 5.29 -3.32
C LEU A 121 2.84 5.69 -4.79
N ARG A 122 3.95 6.20 -5.34
CA ARG A 122 4.06 6.59 -6.74
C ARG A 122 4.92 5.59 -7.49
N PRO A 123 4.40 4.90 -8.51
CA PRO A 123 5.23 4.05 -9.35
C PRO A 123 6.17 4.89 -10.19
N THR A 124 7.34 4.33 -10.49
CA THR A 124 8.31 4.97 -11.36
C THR A 124 7.75 5.04 -12.80
N PRO A 125 7.84 6.19 -13.50
CA PRO A 125 7.40 6.27 -14.89
C PRO A 125 8.16 5.28 -15.78
N ARG A 126 7.43 4.56 -16.65
CA ARG A 126 7.98 3.52 -17.54
C ARG A 126 9.20 3.96 -18.38
N LYS A 127 9.26 5.25 -18.75
CA LYS A 127 10.43 5.81 -19.47
C LYS A 127 11.68 5.82 -18.60
N ILE A 128 11.54 6.19 -17.33
CA ILE A 128 12.66 6.22 -16.37
C ILE A 128 13.10 4.78 -16.06
N GLU A 129 12.17 3.84 -15.94
CA GLU A 129 12.48 2.43 -15.75
C GLU A 129 13.36 1.88 -16.88
N MET A 130 13.00 2.14 -18.15
CA MET A 130 13.80 1.71 -19.30
C MET A 130 15.21 2.31 -19.27
N VAL A 131 15.32 3.61 -18.96
CA VAL A 131 16.62 4.27 -18.82
C VAL A 131 17.45 3.64 -17.71
N LEU A 132 16.83 3.31 -16.57
CA LEU A 132 17.51 2.69 -15.44
C LEU A 132 18.06 1.31 -15.79
N VAL A 133 17.27 0.48 -16.48
CA VAL A 133 17.67 -0.86 -16.91
C VAL A 133 18.80 -0.79 -17.93
N CYS A 134 18.70 0.10 -18.93
CA CYS A 134 19.77 0.30 -19.91
C CYS A 134 21.06 0.79 -19.23
N ALA A 135 20.96 1.74 -18.30
CA ALA A 135 22.10 2.25 -17.55
C ALA A 135 22.75 1.16 -16.69
N ALA A 136 21.94 0.34 -16.01
CA ALA A 136 22.41 -0.80 -15.21
C ALA A 136 23.22 -1.80 -16.04
N GLY A 137 22.71 -2.20 -17.20
CA GLY A 137 23.42 -3.09 -18.12
C GLY A 137 24.71 -2.48 -18.67
N LEU A 138 24.71 -1.18 -18.96
CA LEU A 138 25.90 -0.45 -19.44
C LEU A 138 26.99 -0.39 -18.34
N VAL A 139 26.59 -0.13 -17.10
CA VAL A 139 27.50 -0.13 -15.94
C VAL A 139 28.09 -1.52 -15.71
N ALA A 140 27.26 -2.57 -15.75
CA ALA A 140 27.74 -3.95 -15.63
C ALA A 140 28.74 -4.30 -16.74
N TRP A 141 28.41 -3.96 -17.99
CA TRP A 141 29.30 -4.19 -19.14
C TRP A 141 30.64 -3.44 -19.01
N LEU A 142 30.63 -2.16 -18.64
CA LEU A 142 31.84 -1.37 -18.44
C LEU A 142 32.70 -1.97 -17.31
N LEU A 143 32.06 -2.38 -16.21
CA LEU A 143 32.78 -2.93 -15.07
C LEU A 143 33.46 -4.25 -15.45
N VAL A 144 32.78 -5.14 -16.19
CA VAL A 144 33.35 -6.40 -16.68
C VAL A 144 34.43 -6.17 -17.75
N ALA A 145 34.19 -5.27 -18.71
CA ALA A 145 35.09 -5.05 -19.84
C ALA A 145 36.43 -4.41 -19.43
N PHE A 146 36.41 -3.52 -18.44
CA PHE A 146 37.59 -2.75 -18.02
C PHE A 146 38.30 -3.31 -16.78
N VAL A 147 37.59 -4.01 -15.88
CA VAL A 147 38.18 -4.57 -14.67
C VAL A 147 38.69 -6.00 -14.92
N ARG A 148 39.97 -6.14 -15.24
CA ARG A 148 40.64 -7.43 -15.51
C ARG A 148 40.81 -8.34 -14.28
N LYS A 149 40.31 -7.95 -13.10
CA LYS A 149 40.38 -8.73 -11.86
C LYS A 149 38.97 -9.23 -11.47
N PRO A 150 38.67 -10.53 -11.59
CA PRO A 150 37.30 -11.03 -11.41
C PRO A 150 36.76 -10.81 -10.00
N LEU A 151 37.60 -10.88 -8.96
CA LEU A 151 37.18 -10.61 -7.58
C LEU A 151 36.81 -9.14 -7.34
N VAL A 152 37.53 -8.21 -7.97
CA VAL A 152 37.23 -6.77 -7.89
C VAL A 152 35.95 -6.46 -8.65
N CYS A 153 35.75 -7.14 -9.80
CA CYS A 153 34.52 -7.04 -10.58
C CYS A 153 33.30 -7.48 -9.78
N LEU A 154 33.37 -8.65 -9.13
CA LEU A 154 32.31 -9.19 -8.29
C LEU A 154 32.00 -8.25 -7.10
N GLY A 155 33.03 -7.78 -6.40
CA GLY A 155 32.87 -6.83 -5.29
C GLY A 155 32.21 -5.52 -5.73
N GLY A 156 32.56 -5.02 -6.91
CA GLY A 156 31.95 -3.84 -7.51
C GLY A 156 30.45 -4.02 -7.80
N LEU A 157 30.05 -5.14 -8.39
CA LEU A 157 28.64 -5.44 -8.67
C LEU A 157 27.81 -5.58 -7.39
N VAL A 158 28.36 -6.23 -6.35
CA VAL A 158 27.70 -6.34 -5.04
C VAL A 158 27.54 -4.96 -4.39
N ALA A 159 28.58 -4.13 -4.44
CA ALA A 159 28.54 -2.78 -3.89
C ALA A 159 27.51 -1.89 -4.61
N ILE A 160 27.44 -1.96 -5.95
CA ILE A 160 26.45 -1.22 -6.75
C ILE A 160 25.04 -1.69 -6.43
N THR A 161 24.84 -3.01 -6.34
CA THR A 161 23.55 -3.61 -5.97
C THR A 161 23.09 -3.15 -4.59
N ALA A 162 23.97 -3.21 -3.59
CA ALA A 162 23.67 -2.76 -2.24
C ALA A 162 23.37 -1.25 -2.19
N GLY A 163 24.15 -0.43 -2.88
CA GLY A 163 23.93 1.01 -2.97
C GLY A 163 22.61 1.37 -3.66
N TYR A 164 22.24 0.64 -4.72
CA TYR A 164 20.97 0.80 -5.40
C TYR A 164 19.78 0.43 -4.50
N LEU A 165 19.84 -0.72 -3.82
CA LEU A 165 18.81 -1.14 -2.87
C LEU A 165 18.65 -0.16 -1.70
N PHE A 166 19.76 0.34 -1.17
CA PHE A 166 19.75 1.36 -0.12
C PHE A 166 19.09 2.65 -0.60
N THR A 167 19.44 3.12 -1.79
CA THR A 167 18.84 4.31 -2.41
C THR A 167 17.35 4.11 -2.67
N ALA A 168 16.95 2.95 -3.19
CA ALA A 168 15.55 2.60 -3.43
C ALA A 168 14.74 2.61 -2.12
N ARG A 169 15.31 2.07 -1.03
CA ARG A 169 14.67 2.10 0.29
C ARG A 169 14.54 3.53 0.82
N LEU A 170 15.59 4.35 0.73
CA LEU A 170 15.53 5.74 1.15
C LEU A 170 14.48 6.55 0.37
N LEU A 171 14.40 6.36 -0.95
CA LEU A 171 13.40 7.04 -1.78
C LEU A 171 11.98 6.56 -1.45
N TYR A 172 11.81 5.25 -1.23
CA TYR A 172 10.55 4.72 -0.76
C TYR A 172 10.14 5.38 0.55
N ASP A 173 11.00 5.38 1.59
CA ASP A 173 10.67 5.90 2.91
C ASP A 173 10.46 7.43 2.95
N SER A 174 11.23 8.19 2.17
CA SER A 174 11.16 9.67 2.19
C SER A 174 10.14 10.28 1.24
N THR A 175 9.92 9.68 0.07
CA THR A 175 9.08 10.28 -1.00
C THR A 175 7.88 9.44 -1.40
N GLY A 176 7.78 8.20 -0.89
CA GLY A 176 6.77 7.23 -1.35
C GLY A 176 7.02 6.73 -2.78
N LEU A 177 8.20 6.98 -3.35
CA LEU A 177 8.54 6.52 -4.70
C LEU A 177 8.86 5.02 -4.66
N LEU A 178 8.08 4.23 -5.40
CA LEU A 178 8.33 2.80 -5.56
C LEU A 178 9.23 2.60 -6.79
N LEU A 179 10.53 2.45 -6.51
CA LEU A 179 11.55 2.20 -7.53
C LEU A 179 11.53 0.74 -7.95
N LEU A 180 11.58 0.48 -9.26
CA LEU A 180 11.55 -0.88 -9.79
C LEU A 180 12.91 -1.57 -9.53
N THR A 181 12.93 -2.54 -8.61
CA THR A 181 14.18 -3.19 -8.21
C THR A 181 14.50 -4.42 -9.04
N VAL A 182 13.52 -5.30 -9.30
CA VAL A 182 13.76 -6.62 -9.90
C VAL A 182 14.44 -6.54 -11.28
N PRO A 183 13.91 -5.81 -12.29
CA PRO A 183 14.51 -5.81 -13.63
C PRO A 183 15.88 -5.13 -13.68
N VAL A 184 16.09 -4.14 -12.79
CA VAL A 184 17.35 -3.39 -12.72
C VAL A 184 18.44 -4.25 -12.11
N LEU A 185 18.12 -5.00 -11.05
CA LEU A 185 19.05 -5.93 -10.43
C LEU A 185 19.36 -7.12 -11.35
N THR A 186 18.38 -7.63 -12.11
CA THR A 186 18.66 -8.68 -13.11
C THR A 186 19.54 -8.20 -14.26
N ALA A 187 19.58 -6.90 -14.57
CA ALA A 187 20.50 -6.36 -15.57
C ALA A 187 21.93 -6.18 -15.03
N LEU A 188 22.13 -6.23 -13.71
CA LEU A 188 23.44 -6.10 -13.05
C LEU A 188 24.13 -7.46 -12.81
N VAL A 189 23.39 -8.57 -12.83
CA VAL A 189 23.89 -9.93 -12.55
C VAL A 189 24.04 -10.70 -13.85
#